data_AF-A0A3D3ITM7-F1
#
_entry.id   AF-A0A3D3ITM7-F1
#
_cell.length_a   1.000
_cell.length_b   1.000
_cell.length_c   1.000
_cell.angle_alpha   90.00
_cell.angle_beta   90.00
_cell.angle_gamma   90.00
#
_symmetry.space_group_name_H-M   'P 1'
#
loop_
_entity.id
_entity.type
_entity.pdbx_description
1 polymer ?
#
loop_
_entity_poly.entity_id
_entity_poly.type
_entity_poly.pdbx_seq_one_letter_code
_entity_poly.pdbx_strand_id
1 'polypeptide(L)'
;MRALADIRKEIDAIDNDIIALLARRFALLPEVVAYKEANGLPPIIPERVREVLERNMATARTSGVSEKLVHDIYEQIINTMCKAEAAVMNPTNGQDSHPS
;
A
#
# COMPACT_ATOMS: atom_id res chain seq x y z
N MET A 1 11.26 -28.43 22.49
CA MET A 1 10.88 -28.19 21.08
C MET A 1 9.42 -27.79 21.07
N ARG A 2 9.03 -26.69 20.42
CA ARG A 2 7.63 -26.23 20.37
C ARG A 2 6.79 -27.16 19.50
N ALA A 3 5.52 -27.35 19.85
CA ALA A 3 4.58 -28.04 18.99
C ALA A 3 4.28 -27.20 17.73
N LEU A 4 4.07 -27.86 16.59
CA LEU A 4 3.76 -27.17 15.34
C LEU A 4 2.51 -26.26 15.46
N ALA A 5 1.52 -26.68 16.26
CA ALA A 5 0.32 -25.89 16.52
C ALA A 5 0.63 -24.54 17.19
N ASP A 6 1.59 -24.50 18.12
CA ASP A 6 1.95 -23.26 18.83
C ASP A 6 2.76 -22.33 17.93
N ILE A 7 3.56 -22.87 17.00
CA ILE A 7 4.28 -22.07 16.00
C ILE A 7 3.29 -21.44 15.02
N ARG A 8 2.30 -22.21 14.55
CA ARG A 8 1.27 -21.70 13.64
C ARG A 8 0.42 -20.60 14.26
N LYS A 9 0.03 -20.73 15.53
CA LYS A 9 -0.68 -19.66 16.25
C LYS A 9 0.09 -18.35 16.30
N GLU A 10 1.42 -18.42 16.42
CA GLU A 10 2.25 -17.21 16.40
C GLU A 10 2.34 -16.61 15.00
N ILE A 11 2.44 -17.44 13.96
CA ILE A 11 2.37 -17.00 12.57
C ILE A 11 1.02 -16.31 12.31
N ASP A 12 -0.09 -16.93 12.72
CA ASP A 12 -1.44 -16.36 12.55
C ASP A 12 -1.57 -14.99 13.25
N ALA A 13 -0.96 -14.84 14.43
CA ALA A 13 -0.93 -13.56 15.15
C ALA A 13 -0.13 -12.49 14.38
N ILE A 14 1.04 -12.85 13.85
CA ILE A 14 1.86 -11.95 13.03
C ILE A 14 1.12 -11.56 11.75
N ASP A 15 0.44 -12.50 11.10
CA ASP A 15 -0.34 -12.25 9.89
C ASP A 15 -1.48 -11.26 10.17
N ASN A 16 -2.17 -11.41 11.31
CA ASN A 16 -3.17 -10.43 11.75
C ASN A 16 -2.58 -9.04 11.96
N ASP A 17 -1.39 -8.94 12.56
CA ASP A 17 -0.69 -7.66 12.75
C ASP A 17 -0.31 -7.02 11.40
N ILE A 18 0.16 -7.82 10.43
CA ILE A 18 0.45 -7.34 9.07
C ILE A 18 -0.81 -6.75 8.44
N ILE A 19 -1.95 -7.46 8.51
CA ILE A 19 -3.23 -6.97 7.98
C ILE A 19 -3.67 -5.68 8.68
N ALA A 20 -3.55 -5.61 10.01
CA ALA A 20 -3.91 -4.41 10.77
C ALA A 20 -3.04 -3.20 10.39
N LEU A 21 -1.74 -3.40 10.18
CA LEU A 21 -0.82 -2.35 9.74
C LEU A 21 -1.13 -1.89 8.31
N LEU A 22 -1.46 -2.82 7.41
CA LEU A 22 -1.91 -2.48 6.06
C LEU A 22 -3.20 -1.67 6.09
N ALA A 23 -4.21 -2.08 6.85
CA ALA A 23 -5.46 -1.35 6.99
C ALA A 23 -5.23 0.10 7.47
N ARG A 24 -4.39 0.27 8.50
CA ARG A 24 -4.00 1.61 8.99
C ARG A 24 -3.29 2.44 7.94
N ARG A 25 -2.43 1.83 7.12
CA ARG A 25 -1.73 2.51 6.02
C ARG A 25 -2.72 2.97 4.94
N PHE A 26 -3.70 2.15 4.60
CA PHE A 26 -4.72 2.48 3.60
C PHE A 26 -5.73 3.51 4.12
N ALA A 27 -5.98 3.58 5.42
CA ALA A 27 -6.83 4.61 6.03
C ALA A 27 -6.29 6.03 5.83
N LEU A 28 -5.00 6.20 5.52
CA LEU A 28 -4.38 7.49 5.18
C LEU A 28 -4.64 7.93 3.73
N LEU A 29 -5.21 7.07 2.89
CA LEU A 29 -5.45 7.36 1.48
C LEU A 29 -6.29 8.64 1.26
N PRO A 30 -7.41 8.88 1.96
CA PRO A 30 -8.22 10.07 1.75
C PRO A 30 -7.46 11.36 2.07
N GLU A 31 -6.61 11.35 3.11
CA GLU A 31 -5.79 12.50 3.48
C GLU A 31 -4.74 12.81 2.39
N VAL A 32 -4.09 11.77 1.84
CA VAL A 32 -3.13 11.93 0.74
C VAL A 32 -3.80 12.45 -0.53
N VAL A 33 -4.98 11.92 -0.87
CA VAL A 33 -5.77 12.37 -2.03
C VAL A 33 -6.14 13.85 -1.85
N ALA A 34 -6.77 14.21 -0.74
CA ALA A 34 -7.20 15.58 -0.48
C ALA A 34 -6.04 16.58 -0.52
N TYR A 35 -4.88 16.20 0.04
CA TYR A 35 -3.68 17.03 -0.02
C TYR A 35 -3.20 17.22 -1.46
N LYS A 36 -3.09 16.15 -2.25
CA LYS A 36 -2.60 16.24 -3.63
C LYS A 36 -3.56 17.00 -4.54
N GLU A 37 -4.87 16.82 -4.38
CA GLU A 37 -5.88 17.60 -5.12
C GLU A 37 -5.75 19.09 -4.80
N ALA A 38 -5.67 19.45 -3.52
CA ALA A 38 -5.53 20.84 -3.09
C ALA A 38 -4.24 21.51 -3.59
N ASN A 39 -3.20 20.73 -3.89
CA ASN A 39 -1.90 21.20 -4.36
C ASN A 39 -1.64 20.92 -5.86
N GLY A 40 -2.61 20.39 -6.60
CA GLY A 40 -2.45 20.05 -8.02
C GLY A 40 -1.36 19.00 -8.30
N LEU A 41 -1.09 18.11 -7.35
CA LEU A 41 -0.06 17.07 -7.46
C LEU A 41 -0.61 15.82 -8.15
N PRO A 42 0.21 15.11 -8.95
CA PRO A 42 -0.21 13.89 -9.61
C PRO A 42 -0.40 12.73 -8.61
N PRO A 43 -1.23 11.72 -8.95
CA PRO A 43 -1.41 10.52 -8.14
C PRO A 43 -0.09 9.78 -7.88
N ILE A 44 0.80 9.75 -8.88
CA ILE A 44 2.10 9.10 -8.80
C ILE A 44 3.18 10.18 -8.78
N ILE A 45 4.01 10.16 -7.72
CA ILE A 45 5.21 10.97 -7.61
C ILE A 45 6.41 10.00 -7.67
N PRO A 46 7.10 9.85 -8.82
CA PRO A 46 8.12 8.82 -9.02
C PRO A 46 9.26 8.85 -8.00
N GLU A 47 9.68 10.06 -7.59
CA GLU A 47 10.70 10.24 -6.55
C GLU A 47 10.27 9.57 -5.24
N ARG A 48 9.02 9.82 -4.82
CA ARG A 48 8.50 9.27 -3.58
C ARG A 48 8.38 7.75 -3.62
N VAL A 49 8.03 7.19 -4.76
CA VAL A 49 7.97 5.73 -4.96
C VAL A 49 9.36 5.12 -4.76
N ARG A 50 10.39 5.70 -5.39
CA ARG A 50 11.77 5.23 -5.27
C ARG A 50 12.28 5.32 -3.83
N GLU A 51 12.07 6.45 -3.16
CA GLU A 51 12.46 6.62 -1.75
C GLU A 51 11.84 5.55 -0.84
N VAL A 52 10.55 5.23 -1.04
CA VAL A 52 9.86 4.22 -0.25
C VAL A 52 10.44 2.83 -0.51
N LEU A 53 10.70 2.47 -1.77
CA LEU A 53 11.30 1.17 -2.11
C LEU A 53 12.71 1.04 -1.51
N GLU A 54 13.59 2.00 -1.77
CA GLU A 54 14.98 2.00 -1.29
C GLU A 54 15.05 1.92 0.24
N ARG A 55 14.27 2.75 0.95
CA ARG A 55 14.25 2.76 2.43
C ARG A 55 13.83 1.40 2.99
N ASN A 56 12.81 0.78 2.41
CA ASN A 56 12.30 -0.50 2.90
C ASN A 56 13.22 -1.67 2.52
N MET A 57 13.85 -1.65 1.35
CA MET A 57 14.88 -2.62 0.97
C MET A 57 16.10 -2.54 1.90
N ALA A 58 16.56 -1.32 2.24
CA ALA A 58 17.63 -1.13 3.21
C ALA A 58 17.25 -1.69 4.60
N THR A 59 15.99 -1.51 5.01
CA THR A 59 15.46 -2.08 6.27
C THR A 59 15.38 -3.62 6.21
N ALA A 60 15.02 -4.18 5.05
CA ALA A 60 14.98 -5.63 4.84
C ALA A 60 16.38 -6.23 5.04
N ARG A 61 17.40 -5.62 4.44
CA ARG A 61 18.80 -6.03 4.55
C ARG A 61 19.28 -6.07 6.00
N THR A 62 18.96 -5.05 6.81
CA THR A 62 19.37 -5.01 8.22
C THR A 62 18.56 -5.96 9.11
N SER A 63 17.37 -6.34 8.69
CA SER A 63 16.46 -7.23 9.44
C SER A 63 16.60 -8.72 9.05
N GLY A 64 17.50 -9.06 8.14
CA GLY A 64 17.68 -10.44 7.65
C GLY A 64 16.54 -10.94 6.76
N VAL A 65 15.74 -10.03 6.21
CA VAL A 65 14.64 -10.35 5.28
C VAL A 65 15.11 -10.12 3.84
N SER A 66 14.62 -10.93 2.90
CA SER A 66 14.92 -10.77 1.48
C SER A 66 14.52 -9.38 0.96
N GLU A 67 15.50 -8.62 0.45
CA GLU A 67 15.26 -7.31 -0.18
C GLU A 67 14.27 -7.42 -1.34
N LYS A 68 14.35 -8.50 -2.14
CA LYS A 68 13.42 -8.76 -3.23
C LYS A 68 11.98 -8.95 -2.73
N LEU A 69 11.79 -9.71 -1.66
CA LEU A 69 10.45 -9.91 -1.08
C LEU A 69 9.85 -8.57 -0.64
N VAL A 70 10.63 -7.75 0.07
CA VAL A 70 10.17 -6.45 0.55
C VAL A 70 9.91 -5.48 -0.61
N HIS A 71 10.75 -5.48 -1.64
CA HIS A 71 10.50 -4.73 -2.88
C HIS A 71 9.14 -5.10 -3.48
N ASP A 72 8.89 -6.38 -3.72
CA ASP A 72 7.67 -6.87 -4.37
C ASP A 72 6.42 -6.53 -3.55
N ILE A 73 6.49 -6.65 -2.22
CA ILE A 73 5.39 -6.26 -1.31
C ILE A 73 5.10 -4.76 -1.42
N TYR A 74 6.13 -3.91 -1.33
CA TYR A 74 5.94 -2.46 -1.34
C TYR A 74 5.50 -1.95 -2.71
N GLU A 75 5.98 -2.54 -3.79
CA GLU A 75 5.51 -2.26 -5.16
C GLU A 75 4.01 -2.53 -5.27
N GLN A 76 3.52 -3.67 -4.78
CA GLN A 76 2.08 -4.00 -4.81
C GLN A 76 1.26 -3.05 -3.94
N ILE A 77 1.75 -2.70 -2.75
CA ILE A 77 1.07 -1.74 -1.88
C ILE A 77 0.95 -0.36 -2.56
N ILE A 78 2.03 0.13 -3.19
CA ILE A 78 2.04 1.42 -3.90
C ILE A 78 1.08 1.38 -5.09
N ASN A 79 1.19 0.35 -5.93
CA ASN A 79 0.34 0.20 -7.11
C ASN A 79 -1.15 0.14 -6.73
N THR A 80 -1.50 -0.53 -5.63
CA THR A 80 -2.87 -0.62 -5.16
C THR A 80 -3.38 0.74 -4.68
N MET A 81 -2.59 1.50 -3.93
CA MET A 81 -2.96 2.85 -3.47
C MET A 81 -3.10 3.83 -4.63
N CYS A 82 -2.19 3.81 -5.61
CA CYS A 82 -2.26 4.71 -6.76
C CYS A 82 -3.51 4.44 -7.62
N LYS A 83 -3.91 3.16 -7.77
CA LYS A 83 -5.17 2.80 -8.43
C LYS A 83 -6.39 3.30 -7.66
N ALA A 84 -6.40 3.13 -6.34
CA ALA A 84 -7.49 3.62 -5.49
C ALA A 84 -7.58 5.15 -5.51
N GLU A 85 -6.44 5.85 -5.48
CA GLU A 85 -6.33 7.30 -5.60
C GLU A 85 -6.88 7.81 -6.94
N ALA A 86 -6.46 7.19 -8.05
CA ALA A 86 -6.93 7.56 -9.39
C ALA A 86 -8.45 7.38 -9.54
N ALA A 87 -9.04 6.35 -8.90
CA ALA A 87 -10.49 6.13 -8.91
C ALA A 87 -11.26 7.20 -8.12
N VAL A 88 -10.66 7.79 -7.09
CA VAL A 88 -11.25 8.89 -6.30
C VAL A 88 -11.12 10.22 -7.02
N MET A 89 -9.94 10.53 -7.58
CA MET A 89 -9.67 11.79 -8.28
C MET A 89 -10.34 11.89 -9.66
N ASN A 90 -10.59 10.74 -10.30
CA ASN A 90 -11.28 10.67 -11.59
C ASN A 90 -12.50 9.75 -11.47
N PRO A 91 -13.54 10.16 -10.72
CA PRO A 91 -14.79 9.41 -10.66
C PRO A 91 -15.43 9.57 -12.02
N THR A 92 -15.35 8.58 -12.89
CA THR A 92 -15.90 8.65 -14.25
C THR A 92 -17.31 9.25 -14.20
N ASN A 93 -17.48 10.36 -14.93
CA ASN A 93 -18.77 10.94 -15.30
C ASN A 93 -19.75 9.82 -15.68
N GLY A 94 -20.62 9.47 -14.75
CA GLY A 94 -21.89 8.83 -15.05
C GLY A 94 -22.81 9.87 -15.68
N GLN A 95 -22.50 10.32 -16.90
CA GLN A 95 -23.55 10.81 -17.75
C GLN A 95 -24.33 9.58 -18.21
N ASP A 96 -25.45 9.37 -17.55
CA ASP A 96 -26.59 8.66 -18.09
C ASP A 96 -26.97 9.29 -19.43
N SER A 97 -26.34 8.83 -20.51
CA SER A 97 -26.86 9.01 -21.86
C SER A 97 -28.00 8.03 -22.04
N HIS A 98 -29.16 8.39 -21.50
CA HIS A 98 -30.42 7.98 -22.12
C HIS A 98 -30.57 8.77 -23.42
N PRO A 99 -30.71 8.06 -24.56
CA PRO A 99 -31.74 8.47 -25.48
C PRO A 99 -32.56 7.26 -25.96
N SER A 100 -33.87 7.39 -25.70
CA SER A 100 -35.05 6.92 -26.45
C SER A 100 -35.01 5.58 -27.19
#